data_AF-A0A9D7W517-F1
#
_entry.id   AF-A0A9D7W517-F1
#
_cell.length_a   1.000
_cell.length_b   1.000
_cell.length_c   1.000
_cell.angle_alpha   90.00
_cell.angle_beta   90.00
_cell.angle_gamma   90.00
#
_symmetry.space_group_name_H-M   'P 1'
#
loop_
_entity.id
_entity.type
_entity.pdbx_description
1 polymer ?
#
loop_
_entity_poly.entity_id
_entity_poly.type
_entity_poly.pdbx_seq_one_letter_code
_entity_poly.pdbx_strand_id
1 'polypeptide(L)'
;MRAHPIPPVTEPLQYRAIGLVRGTYAPTDPEQLTRGTLTDAQGVQLETVVLGRVLTLIRRHVPLDQPHLWVVYPRSRESDHLHLQIAGVWEPSTLAPDQADASDTLPEGDDFFSIRGELIFTKPETGEMVVKVRQQARADGHRPLPFKIQIKGEFPLEHLRHFVSLDLRRQGQELHLENHEVIAPMPTRGGKSKGGRGRATSRARS
;
A
#
# COMPACT_ATOMS: atom_id res chain seq x y z
N MET A 1 -11.01 19.69 -11.88
CA MET A 1 -10.27 19.43 -10.63
C MET A 1 -9.64 18.05 -10.76
N ARG A 2 -8.33 17.96 -10.97
CA ARG A 2 -7.64 16.65 -10.94
C ARG A 2 -7.88 16.01 -9.57
N ALA A 3 -8.22 14.73 -9.59
CA ALA A 3 -8.31 13.97 -8.36
C ALA A 3 -6.91 13.87 -7.73
N HIS A 4 -6.86 14.05 -6.42
CA HIS A 4 -5.69 13.79 -5.59
C HIS A 4 -5.01 12.45 -5.97
N PRO A 5 -3.66 12.34 -5.96
CA PRO A 5 -2.96 11.13 -6.44
C PRO A 5 -3.26 9.89 -5.60
N ILE A 6 -3.67 10.11 -4.34
CA ILE A 6 -4.25 9.11 -3.47
C ILE A 6 -5.78 9.36 -3.45
N PRO A 7 -6.59 8.55 -4.14
CA PRO A 7 -8.04 8.72 -4.14
C PRO A 7 -8.62 8.60 -2.72
N PRO A 8 -9.79 9.19 -2.44
CA PRO A 8 -10.46 8.99 -1.15
C PRO A 8 -10.90 7.53 -0.97
N VAL A 9 -11.12 7.13 0.28
CA VAL A 9 -11.76 5.85 0.61
C VAL A 9 -13.25 5.95 0.31
N THR A 10 -13.82 4.93 -0.34
CA THR A 10 -15.24 4.86 -0.66
C THR A 10 -15.97 3.78 0.13
N GLU A 11 -15.27 2.75 0.62
CA GLU A 11 -15.86 1.64 1.38
C GLU A 11 -15.14 1.42 2.73
N PRO A 12 -15.87 1.08 3.81
CA PRO A 12 -15.28 0.87 5.13
C PRO A 12 -14.11 -0.12 5.13
N LEU A 13 -14.26 -1.26 4.46
CA LEU A 13 -13.24 -2.32 4.37
C LEU A 13 -12.48 -2.33 3.03
N GLN A 14 -12.31 -1.15 2.42
CA GLN A 14 -11.52 -1.01 1.19
C GLN A 14 -10.03 -1.18 1.49
N TYR A 15 -9.47 -2.28 0.99
CA TYR A 15 -8.02 -2.50 1.01
C TYR A 15 -7.28 -1.44 0.18
N ARG A 16 -6.11 -1.03 0.65
CA ARG A 16 -5.27 -0.02 0.02
C ARG A 16 -3.81 -0.26 0.36
N ALA A 17 -2.93 0.00 -0.59
CA ALA A 17 -1.50 0.18 -0.36
C ALA A 17 -0.98 1.08 -1.48
N ILE A 18 -0.87 2.37 -1.19
CA ILE A 18 -0.44 3.41 -2.13
C ILE A 18 0.43 4.41 -1.37
N GLY A 19 1.45 4.93 -2.04
CA GLY A 19 2.30 5.97 -1.47
C GLY A 19 2.84 6.91 -2.52
N LEU A 20 3.60 7.87 -2.02
CA LEU A 20 4.20 8.97 -2.75
C LEU A 20 5.68 8.97 -2.40
N VAL A 21 6.55 8.84 -3.40
CA VAL A 21 8.00 8.84 -3.17
C VAL A 21 8.65 9.81 -4.14
N ARG A 22 9.41 10.76 -3.60
CA ARG A 22 10.18 11.67 -4.44
C ARG A 22 11.54 11.05 -4.74
N GLY A 23 11.93 11.04 -6.02
CA GLY A 23 13.24 10.54 -6.40
C GLY A 23 13.45 10.46 -7.91
N THR A 24 14.68 10.13 -8.29
CA THR A 24 15.10 9.96 -9.68
C THR A 24 15.10 8.47 -10.02
N TYR A 25 14.33 8.10 -11.05
CA TYR A 25 14.24 6.71 -11.50
C TYR A 25 15.27 6.43 -12.60
N ALA A 26 16.12 5.43 -12.37
CA ALA A 26 17.06 4.94 -13.36
C ALA A 26 16.72 3.49 -13.74
N PRO A 27 16.44 3.18 -15.01
CA PRO A 27 16.23 1.80 -15.43
C PRO A 27 17.54 1.00 -15.33
N THR A 28 17.45 -0.30 -15.02
CA THR A 28 18.62 -1.19 -14.98
C THR A 28 19.25 -1.37 -16.36
N ASP A 29 18.41 -1.36 -17.40
CA ASP A 29 18.79 -1.38 -18.81
C ASP A 29 18.13 -0.16 -19.48
N PRO A 30 18.89 0.77 -20.09
CA PRO A 30 18.34 1.93 -20.78
C PRO A 30 17.29 1.61 -21.85
N GLU A 31 17.32 0.42 -22.46
CA GLU A 31 16.32 -0.01 -23.44
C GLU A 31 15.05 -0.58 -22.78
N GLN A 32 15.12 -0.94 -21.49
CA GLN A 32 14.05 -1.59 -20.74
C GLN A 32 13.65 -0.81 -19.47
N LEU A 33 12.71 0.12 -19.64
CA LEU A 33 12.15 0.94 -18.55
C LEU A 33 11.34 0.18 -17.47
N THR A 34 11.21 -1.15 -17.55
CA THR A 34 10.29 -1.88 -16.64
C THR A 34 10.88 -2.15 -15.27
N ARG A 35 12.22 -2.21 -15.15
CA ARG A 35 12.94 -2.52 -13.90
C ARG A 35 14.08 -1.53 -13.73
N GLY A 36 14.28 -1.09 -12.50
CA GLY A 36 15.28 -0.10 -12.18
C GLY A 36 15.34 0.20 -10.69
N THR A 37 15.96 1.33 -10.39
CA THR A 37 16.15 1.82 -9.05
C THR A 37 15.59 3.23 -8.96
N LEU A 38 14.81 3.50 -7.91
CA LEU A 38 14.43 4.85 -7.53
C LEU A 38 15.40 5.33 -6.45
N THR A 39 16.07 6.46 -6.69
CA THR A 39 17.02 7.04 -5.73
C THR A 39 16.42 8.31 -5.13
N ASP A 40 16.33 8.38 -3.81
CA ASP A 40 15.82 9.56 -3.10
C ASP A 40 16.90 10.64 -2.88
N ALA A 41 16.49 11.77 -2.28
CA ALA A 41 17.39 12.91 -2.04
C ALA A 41 18.54 12.59 -1.05
N GLN A 42 18.40 11.52 -0.27
CA GLN A 42 19.42 11.04 0.66
C GLN A 42 20.34 9.97 0.02
N GLY A 43 20.12 9.64 -1.25
CA GLY A 43 20.87 8.62 -1.98
C GLY A 43 20.43 7.19 -1.68
N VAL A 44 19.32 6.99 -0.96
CA VAL A 44 18.78 5.65 -0.69
C VAL A 44 18.18 5.10 -1.98
N GLN A 45 18.56 3.86 -2.29
CA GLN A 45 18.13 3.15 -3.48
C GLN A 45 17.00 2.17 -3.16
N LEU A 46 15.91 2.27 -3.92
CA LEU A 46 14.72 1.42 -3.78
C LEU A 46 14.53 0.62 -5.05
N GLU A 47 14.53 -0.71 -4.95
CA GLU A 47 14.23 -1.58 -6.09
C GLU A 47 12.83 -1.27 -6.61
N THR A 48 12.73 -0.93 -7.89
CA THR A 48 11.51 -0.37 -8.45
C THR A 48 11.16 -1.01 -9.79
N VAL A 49 9.88 -1.31 -9.97
CA VAL A 49 9.32 -1.70 -11.26
C VAL A 49 8.33 -0.66 -11.75
N VAL A 50 8.30 -0.41 -13.06
CA VAL A 50 7.33 0.48 -13.68
C VAL A 50 6.17 -0.33 -14.23
N LEU A 51 4.96 -0.02 -13.80
CA LEU A 51 3.77 -0.69 -14.33
C LEU A 51 3.54 -0.29 -15.79
N GLY A 52 3.14 -1.25 -16.62
CA GLY A 52 3.01 -1.07 -18.08
C GLY A 52 2.17 0.15 -18.50
N ARG A 53 1.13 0.46 -17.72
CA ARG A 53 0.26 1.64 -17.97
C ARG A 53 0.98 2.98 -17.89
N VAL A 54 2.14 3.06 -17.22
CA VAL A 54 2.92 4.29 -16.99
C VAL A 54 4.06 4.43 -18.00
N LEU A 55 4.47 3.34 -18.67
CA LEU A 55 5.64 3.34 -19.57
C LEU A 55 5.52 4.39 -20.69
N THR A 56 4.35 4.52 -21.31
CA THR A 56 4.13 5.49 -22.38
C THR A 56 4.24 6.94 -21.89
N LEU A 57 3.74 7.22 -20.68
CA LEU A 57 3.84 8.53 -20.05
C LEU A 57 5.30 8.90 -19.82
N ILE A 58 6.06 7.98 -19.21
CA ILE A 58 7.48 8.20 -18.92
C ILE A 58 8.26 8.48 -20.21
N ARG A 59 8.12 7.61 -21.23
CA ARG A 59 8.84 7.76 -22.50
C ARG A 59 8.60 9.07 -23.23
N ARG A 60 7.43 9.69 -23.05
CA ARG A 60 7.01 10.85 -23.83
C ARG A 60 7.10 12.17 -23.07
N HIS A 61 6.97 12.14 -21.75
CA HIS A 61 6.68 13.33 -20.97
C HIS A 61 7.46 13.46 -19.66
N VAL A 62 8.24 12.45 -19.24
CA VAL A 62 8.92 12.47 -17.94
C VAL A 62 10.44 12.35 -18.12
N PRO A 63 11.21 13.44 -17.94
CA PRO A 63 12.67 13.42 -18.03
C PRO A 63 13.32 12.69 -16.85
N LEU A 64 13.94 11.53 -17.08
CA LEU A 64 14.44 10.65 -16.00
C LEU A 64 15.72 11.13 -15.30
N ASP A 65 16.30 12.25 -15.70
CA ASP A 65 17.53 12.83 -15.13
C ASP A 65 17.26 13.77 -13.94
N GLN A 66 15.99 13.97 -13.58
CA GLN A 66 15.58 14.82 -12.46
C GLN A 66 14.64 14.07 -11.50
N PRO A 67 14.52 14.54 -10.24
CA PRO A 67 13.61 13.93 -9.28
C PRO A 67 12.15 14.25 -9.63
N HIS A 68 11.29 13.25 -9.48
CA HIS A 68 9.84 13.38 -9.65
C HIS A 68 9.09 12.85 -8.42
N LEU A 69 7.84 13.29 -8.24
CA LEU A 69 6.95 12.69 -7.24
C LEU A 69 6.20 11.49 -7.82
N TRP A 70 6.63 10.29 -7.46
CA TRP A 70 6.07 9.05 -7.98
C TRP A 70 4.90 8.56 -7.13
N VAL A 71 3.80 8.20 -7.79
CA VAL A 71 2.73 7.43 -7.17
C VAL A 71 3.13 5.97 -7.24
N VAL A 72 3.24 5.30 -6.11
CA VAL A 72 3.77 3.93 -6.01
C VAL A 72 2.85 2.99 -5.25
N TYR A 73 2.95 1.70 -5.55
CA TYR A 73 2.42 0.64 -4.69
C TYR A 73 3.59 -0.05 -3.97
N PRO A 74 3.60 -0.07 -2.62
CA PRO A 74 4.64 -0.79 -1.87
C PRO A 74 4.41 -2.30 -1.95
N ARG A 75 5.51 -3.04 -1.97
CA ARG A 75 5.58 -4.49 -1.82
C ARG A 75 6.74 -4.82 -0.89
N SER A 76 6.58 -5.87 -0.09
CA SER A 76 7.67 -6.48 0.67
C SER A 76 7.93 -7.86 0.06
N ARG A 77 9.10 -8.07 -0.53
CA ARG A 77 9.49 -9.39 -1.08
C ARG A 77 10.18 -10.24 -0.02
N GLU A 78 11.05 -9.62 0.76
CA GLU A 78 11.84 -10.20 1.83
C GLU A 78 11.75 -9.31 3.07
N SER A 79 12.25 -9.77 4.22
CA SER A 79 12.40 -8.91 5.39
C SER A 79 13.30 -7.73 5.04
N ASP A 80 12.88 -6.53 5.43
CA ASP A 80 13.68 -5.28 5.38
C ASP A 80 13.94 -4.68 3.98
N HIS A 81 13.34 -5.23 2.92
CA HIS A 81 13.46 -4.68 1.55
C HIS A 81 12.11 -4.16 1.04
N LEU A 82 12.01 -2.82 0.92
CA LEU A 82 10.89 -2.15 0.30
C LEU A 82 11.04 -2.11 -1.22
N HIS A 83 10.14 -2.81 -1.89
CA HIS A 83 10.05 -2.82 -3.35
C HIS A 83 8.90 -1.94 -3.79
N LEU A 84 9.15 -1.05 -4.76
CA LEU A 84 8.15 -0.11 -5.25
C LEU A 84 7.64 -0.49 -6.65
N GLN A 85 6.35 -0.31 -6.87
CA GLN A 85 5.76 -0.39 -8.20
C GLN A 85 5.27 0.99 -8.62
N ILE A 86 5.95 1.66 -9.55
CA ILE A 86 5.53 2.95 -10.08
C ILE A 86 4.20 2.78 -10.84
N ALA A 87 3.20 3.48 -10.32
CA ALA A 87 1.81 3.41 -10.70
C ALA A 87 1.32 4.68 -11.40
N GLY A 88 2.08 5.78 -11.28
CA GLY A 88 1.89 7.08 -11.91
C GLY A 88 2.93 8.10 -11.43
N VAL A 89 2.79 9.35 -11.85
CA VAL A 89 3.59 10.51 -11.43
C VAL A 89 2.64 11.65 -11.07
N TRP A 90 2.93 12.37 -9.98
CA TRP A 90 2.19 13.53 -9.53
C TRP A 90 2.98 14.80 -9.78
N GLU A 91 2.74 15.42 -10.93
CA GLU A 91 3.30 16.72 -11.29
C GLU A 91 2.26 17.48 -12.12
N PRO A 92 1.14 17.90 -11.49
CA PRO A 92 0.13 18.65 -12.22
C PRO A 92 0.68 19.94 -12.85
N SER A 93 1.70 20.58 -12.29
CA SER A 93 2.29 21.80 -12.87
C SER A 93 2.87 21.59 -14.28
N THR A 94 3.43 20.41 -14.57
CA THR A 94 4.08 20.07 -15.85
C THR A 94 3.22 19.17 -16.74
N LEU A 95 2.37 18.33 -16.13
CA LEU A 95 1.56 17.34 -16.84
C LEU A 95 0.09 17.78 -17.02
N ALA A 96 -0.30 18.95 -16.51
CA ALA A 96 -1.66 19.53 -16.62
C ALA A 96 -1.64 20.95 -17.20
N PRO A 97 -1.48 21.11 -18.52
CA PRO A 97 -1.44 22.45 -19.12
C PRO A 97 -2.77 23.23 -18.95
N ASP A 98 -3.87 22.53 -18.67
CA ASP A 98 -5.19 23.10 -18.37
C ASP A 98 -5.34 23.60 -16.92
N GLN A 99 -4.37 23.33 -16.05
CA GLN A 99 -4.38 23.63 -14.62
C GLN A 99 -3.07 24.31 -14.18
N ALA A 100 -2.76 25.44 -14.80
CA ALA A 100 -1.49 26.17 -14.62
C ALA A 100 -1.18 26.58 -13.16
N ASP A 101 -2.20 26.70 -12.29
CA ASP A 101 -2.03 27.03 -10.86
C ASP A 101 -1.98 25.79 -9.94
N ALA A 102 -1.93 24.58 -10.50
CA ALA A 102 -1.91 23.37 -9.69
C ALA A 102 -0.56 23.16 -9.00
N SER A 103 -0.62 22.94 -7.69
CA SER A 103 0.55 22.68 -6.85
C SER A 103 0.99 21.21 -6.94
N ASP A 104 2.29 20.99 -7.12
CA ASP A 104 2.90 19.67 -6.99
C ASP A 104 3.07 19.26 -5.52
N THR A 105 3.00 20.21 -4.60
CA THR A 105 3.06 19.98 -3.14
C THR A 105 1.73 19.44 -2.64
N LEU A 106 1.81 18.38 -1.83
CA LEU A 106 0.69 17.72 -1.17
C LEU A 106 0.77 17.94 0.35
N PRO A 107 -0.37 18.05 1.05
CA PRO A 107 -0.39 18.26 2.49
C PRO A 107 0.26 17.10 3.27
N GLU A 108 0.22 15.88 2.73
CA GLU A 108 0.84 14.70 3.33
C GLU A 108 2.38 14.70 3.18
N GLY A 109 2.93 15.53 2.29
CA GLY A 109 4.36 15.59 1.98
C GLY A 109 4.90 14.38 1.19
N ASP A 110 6.21 14.36 0.97
CA ASP A 110 6.91 13.27 0.29
C ASP A 110 7.07 12.05 1.22
N ASP A 111 7.22 10.85 0.65
CA ASP A 111 7.43 9.60 1.39
C ASP A 111 6.24 9.13 2.23
N PHE A 112 5.05 9.69 1.98
CA PHE A 112 3.80 9.29 2.60
C PHE A 112 3.23 8.01 1.99
N PHE A 113 2.70 7.12 2.83
CA PHE A 113 1.99 5.92 2.43
C PHE A 113 0.67 5.76 3.18
N SER A 114 -0.41 5.51 2.44
CA SER A 114 -1.73 5.16 2.97
C SER A 114 -1.98 3.66 2.79
N ILE A 115 -2.07 2.92 3.90
CA ILE A 115 -2.22 1.46 3.91
C ILE A 115 -3.47 1.06 4.68
N ARG A 116 -4.34 0.28 4.03
CA ARG A 116 -5.54 -0.29 4.64
C ARG A 116 -5.58 -1.79 4.46
N GLY A 117 -5.71 -2.53 5.55
CA GLY A 117 -5.69 -3.98 5.53
C GLY A 117 -5.91 -4.62 6.89
N GLU A 118 -5.68 -5.93 6.96
CA GLU A 118 -5.86 -6.71 8.18
C GLU A 118 -4.55 -6.79 8.96
N LEU A 119 -4.54 -6.33 10.22
CA LEU A 119 -3.42 -6.50 11.13
C LEU A 119 -3.29 -7.99 11.48
N ILE A 120 -2.22 -8.64 11.02
CA ILE A 120 -2.02 -10.09 11.20
C ILE A 120 -0.90 -10.43 12.18
N PHE A 121 -0.08 -9.46 12.54
CA PHE A 121 1.00 -9.59 13.51
C PHE A 121 1.29 -8.20 14.10
N THR A 122 1.52 -8.15 15.41
CA THR A 122 2.11 -6.99 16.09
C THR A 122 2.94 -7.51 17.25
N LYS A 123 4.07 -6.85 17.49
CA LYS A 123 4.99 -7.09 18.58
C LYS A 123 5.37 -5.71 19.16
N PRO A 124 4.53 -5.16 20.06
CA PRO A 124 4.68 -3.79 20.55
C PRO A 124 6.06 -3.53 21.15
N GLU A 125 6.62 -4.51 21.87
CA GLU A 125 7.91 -4.39 22.56
C GLU A 125 9.12 -4.17 21.62
N THR A 126 8.99 -4.54 20.35
CA THR A 126 10.02 -4.27 19.32
C THR A 126 9.52 -3.30 18.25
N GLY A 127 8.30 -2.77 18.38
CA GLY A 127 7.68 -1.89 17.40
C GLY A 127 7.54 -2.54 16.01
N GLU A 128 7.21 -3.83 15.94
CA GLU A 128 7.06 -4.53 14.67
C GLU A 128 5.62 -4.92 14.42
N MET A 129 5.09 -4.62 13.23
CA MET A 129 3.75 -5.05 12.84
C MET A 129 3.69 -5.46 11.37
N VAL A 130 2.72 -6.31 11.05
CA VAL A 130 2.48 -6.76 9.67
C VAL A 130 1.01 -6.61 9.32
N VAL A 131 0.75 -5.89 8.24
CA VAL A 131 -0.58 -5.75 7.65
C VAL A 131 -0.68 -6.61 6.39
N LYS A 132 -1.75 -7.39 6.30
CA LYS A 132 -2.11 -8.17 5.12
C LYS A 132 -3.05 -7.36 4.24
N VAL A 133 -2.64 -7.11 3.01
CA VAL A 133 -3.41 -6.36 2.01
C VAL A 133 -3.92 -7.31 0.92
N ARG A 134 -5.15 -7.09 0.46
CA ARG A 134 -5.78 -7.84 -0.63
C ARG A 134 -6.01 -6.92 -1.82
N GLN A 135 -5.76 -7.43 -3.01
CA GLN A 135 -6.18 -6.75 -4.23
C GLN A 135 -7.61 -7.16 -4.57
N GLN A 136 -8.39 -6.24 -5.15
CA GLN A 136 -9.71 -6.57 -5.67
C GLN A 136 -9.59 -7.64 -6.78
N ALA A 137 -10.62 -8.46 -6.90
CA ALA A 137 -10.74 -9.37 -8.02
C ALA A 137 -10.81 -8.57 -9.32
N ARG A 138 -10.06 -9.01 -10.33
CA ARG A 138 -10.15 -8.43 -11.67
C ARG A 138 -11.45 -8.86 -12.34
N ALA A 139 -11.86 -8.12 -13.37
CA ALA A 139 -13.07 -8.41 -14.14
C ALA A 139 -13.05 -9.78 -14.83
N ASP A 140 -11.86 -10.31 -15.12
CA ASP A 140 -11.61 -11.66 -15.65
C ASP A 140 -11.77 -12.77 -14.59
N GLY A 141 -12.14 -12.43 -13.36
CA GLY A 141 -12.29 -13.37 -12.24
C GLY A 141 -10.98 -13.71 -11.54
N HIS A 142 -9.82 -13.25 -12.02
CA HIS A 142 -8.54 -13.50 -11.38
C HIS A 142 -8.48 -12.78 -10.04
N ARG A 143 -8.12 -13.52 -8.98
CA ARG A 143 -7.98 -13.02 -7.62
C ARG A 143 -6.50 -13.06 -7.22
N PRO A 144 -5.79 -11.93 -7.26
CA PRO A 144 -4.40 -11.89 -6.80
C PRO A 144 -4.31 -12.36 -5.35
N LEU A 145 -3.23 -13.09 -5.03
CA LEU A 145 -2.98 -13.51 -3.67
C LEU A 145 -2.81 -12.27 -2.77
N PRO A 146 -3.27 -12.33 -1.51
CA PRO A 146 -2.94 -11.33 -0.52
C PRO A 146 -1.42 -11.24 -0.35
N PHE A 147 -0.93 -10.04 -0.06
CA PHE A 147 0.48 -9.82 0.27
C PHE A 147 0.58 -9.16 1.65
N LYS A 148 1.80 -9.17 2.20
CA LYS A 148 2.10 -8.64 3.53
C LYS A 148 2.97 -7.41 3.39
N ILE A 149 2.80 -6.45 4.28
CA ILE A 149 3.62 -5.26 4.40
C ILE A 149 4.13 -5.22 5.84
N GLN A 150 5.45 -5.13 5.98
CA GLN A 150 6.12 -4.92 7.27
C GLN A 150 6.16 -3.43 7.58
N ILE A 151 5.88 -3.09 8.83
CA ILE A 151 5.78 -1.72 9.31
C ILE A 151 6.48 -1.66 10.67
N LYS A 152 7.23 -0.57 10.89
CA LYS A 152 7.82 -0.21 12.17
C LYS A 152 6.89 0.76 12.90
N GLY A 153 6.64 0.51 14.18
CA GLY A 153 5.72 1.27 15.00
C GLY A 153 5.04 0.41 16.05
N GLU A 154 4.68 1.02 17.17
CA GLU A 154 3.93 0.35 18.23
C GLU A 154 2.45 0.26 17.86
N PHE A 155 1.86 -0.93 17.99
CA PHE A 155 0.43 -1.14 17.75
C PHE A 155 -0.17 -2.11 18.77
N PRO A 156 -1.22 -1.75 19.51
CA PRO A 156 -1.76 -2.58 20.58
C PRO A 156 -2.16 -4.01 20.16
N LEU A 157 -1.77 -5.00 20.96
CA LEU A 157 -2.07 -6.43 20.73
C LEU A 157 -3.58 -6.74 20.68
N GLU A 158 -4.40 -5.97 21.40
CA GLU A 158 -5.86 -6.13 21.42
C GLU A 158 -6.52 -5.92 20.05
N HIS A 159 -5.87 -5.16 19.16
CA HIS A 159 -6.34 -4.92 17.81
C HIS A 159 -5.83 -5.95 16.79
N LEU A 160 -5.11 -6.99 17.23
CA LEU A 160 -4.74 -8.09 16.35
C LEU A 160 -5.98 -8.68 15.67
N ARG A 161 -5.89 -8.91 14.35
CA ARG A 161 -7.01 -9.30 13.47
C ARG A 161 -8.08 -8.23 13.30
N HIS A 162 -7.78 -6.95 13.49
CA HIS A 162 -8.65 -5.88 13.04
C HIS A 162 -8.26 -5.40 11.64
N PHE A 163 -9.23 -4.85 10.93
CA PHE A 163 -9.00 -4.02 9.77
C PHE A 163 -8.56 -2.64 10.27
N VAL A 164 -7.44 -2.15 9.74
CA VAL A 164 -6.81 -0.91 10.17
C VAL A 164 -6.56 -0.01 8.97
N SER A 165 -6.60 1.30 9.20
CA SER A 165 -6.14 2.33 8.28
C SER A 165 -4.90 2.97 8.87
N LEU A 166 -3.81 2.99 8.14
CA LEU A 166 -2.50 3.45 8.61
C LEU A 166 -1.97 4.52 7.66
N ASP A 167 -1.50 5.60 8.26
CA ASP A 167 -0.70 6.62 7.61
C ASP A 167 0.75 6.38 8.03
N LEU A 168 1.63 6.20 7.05
CA LEU A 168 3.02 5.82 7.26
C LEU A 168 3.97 6.78 6.56
N ARG A 169 5.18 6.89 7.08
CA ARG A 169 6.31 7.57 6.44
C ARG A 169 7.41 6.59 6.10
N ARG A 170 7.94 6.66 4.89
CA ARG A 170 9.15 5.91 4.55
C ARG A 170 10.38 6.53 5.22
N GLN A 171 11.21 5.70 5.83
CA GLN A 171 12.54 6.05 6.32
C GLN A 171 13.53 5.01 5.79
N GLY A 172 14.38 5.41 4.85
CA GLY A 172 15.23 4.45 4.14
C GLY A 172 14.39 3.40 3.39
N GLN A 173 14.53 2.13 3.78
CA GLN A 173 13.76 1.00 3.24
C GLN A 173 12.58 0.58 4.11
N GLU A 174 12.31 1.27 5.20
CA GLU A 174 11.26 0.91 6.15
C GLU A 174 10.06 1.85 6.04
N LEU A 175 8.88 1.34 6.41
CA LEU A 175 7.67 2.15 6.57
C LEU A 175 7.38 2.29 8.07
N HIS A 176 7.32 3.52 8.54
CA HIS A 176 7.13 3.88 9.95
C HIS A 176 5.74 4.43 10.18
N LEU A 177 5.07 4.00 11.24
CA LEU A 177 3.73 4.43 11.61
C LEU A 177 3.71 5.90 12.08
N GLU A 178 2.92 6.75 11.42
CA GLU A 178 2.65 8.12 11.87
C GLU A 178 1.28 8.22 12.56
N ASN A 179 0.25 7.64 11.95
CA ASN A 179 -1.12 7.69 12.47
C ASN A 179 -1.88 6.41 12.13
N HIS A 180 -2.91 6.08 12.94
CA HIS A 180 -3.74 4.91 12.72
C HIS A 180 -5.20 5.08 13.13
N GLU A 181 -6.04 4.29 12.48
CA GLU A 181 -7.44 4.08 12.81
C GLU A 181 -7.74 2.57 12.85
N VAL A 182 -8.43 2.12 13.90
CA VAL A 182 -8.95 0.76 14.00
C VAL A 182 -10.40 0.75 13.54
N ILE A 183 -10.70 0.02 12.46
CA ILE A 183 -11.99 0.13 11.77
C ILE A 183 -12.97 -0.96 12.25
N ALA A 184 -12.57 -2.23 12.17
CA ALA A 184 -13.47 -3.33 12.52
C ALA A 184 -12.71 -4.64 12.80
N PRO A 185 -13.21 -5.53 13.66
CA PRO A 185 -12.65 -6.87 13.81
C PRO A 185 -12.85 -7.69 12.52
N MET A 186 -11.84 -8.48 12.12
CA MET A 186 -11.92 -9.37 10.96
C MET A 186 -12.38 -10.78 11.36
N PRO A 187 -13.19 -11.46 10.51
CA PRO A 187 -13.65 -12.81 10.78
C PRO A 187 -12.48 -13.78 10.94
N THR A 188 -12.48 -14.57 12.02
CA THR A 188 -11.51 -15.66 12.18
C THR A 188 -11.93 -16.83 11.29
N ARG A 189 -11.08 -17.22 10.32
CA ARG A 189 -11.22 -18.54 9.68
C ARG A 189 -10.80 -19.59 10.70
N GLY A 190 -11.75 -20.11 11.49
CA GLY A 190 -11.49 -21.19 12.45
C GLY A 190 -12.41 -21.28 13.66
N GLY A 191 -13.28 -20.29 13.90
CA GLY A 191 -14.31 -20.43 14.92
C GLY A 191 -15.46 -21.28 14.39
N LYS A 192 -15.45 -22.60 14.64
CA LYS A 192 -16.70 -23.36 14.69
C LYS A 192 -17.64 -22.57 15.60
N SER A 193 -18.76 -22.09 15.08
CA SER A 193 -19.85 -21.62 15.90
C SER A 193 -20.25 -22.76 16.84
N LYS A 194 -19.82 -22.68 18.09
CA LYS A 194 -20.38 -23.48 19.18
C LYS A 194 -21.73 -22.84 19.53
N GLY A 195 -22.69 -22.98 18.61
CA GLY A 195 -24.06 -22.50 18.77
C GLY A 195 -25.03 -23.63 18.42
N GLY A 196 -25.59 -24.26 19.45
CA GLY A 196 -26.78 -25.10 19.32
C GLY A 196 -26.58 -26.62 19.35
N ARG A 197 -26.06 -27.18 20.45
CA ARG A 197 -26.44 -28.55 20.84
C ARG A 197 -27.90 -28.51 21.31
N GLY A 198 -28.83 -28.54 20.36
CA GLY A 198 -30.24 -28.84 20.58
C GLY A 198 -30.39 -30.31 20.94
N ARG A 199 -30.52 -30.55 22.24
CA ARG A 199 -30.78 -31.79 22.95
C ARG A 199 -31.72 -32.75 22.20
N ALA A 200 -31.22 -33.96 21.95
CA ALA A 200 -32.04 -35.11 21.62
C ALA A 200 -33.06 -35.37 22.74
N THR A 201 -34.33 -35.49 22.38
CA THR A 201 -35.31 -36.25 23.15
C THR A 201 -35.73 -37.45 22.33
N SER A 202 -35.12 -38.59 22.65
CA SER A 202 -35.67 -39.91 22.39
C SER A 202 -37.07 -40.00 23.02
N ARG A 203 -38.08 -40.33 22.23
CA ARG A 203 -39.25 -41.07 22.73
C ARG A 203 -39.40 -42.32 21.87
N ALA A 204 -38.99 -43.43 22.45
CA ALA A 204 -39.34 -44.76 22.00
C ALA A 204 -40.78 -45.08 22.42
N ARG A 205 -41.53 -45.62 21.45
CA ARG A 205 -42.55 -46.69 21.50
C ARG A 205 -43.44 -46.81 22.75
N SER A 206 -44.75 -46.79 22.51
CA SER A 206 -45.59 -47.99 22.67
C SER A 206 -46.55 -48.10 21.49
#